data_AF-K0JSX9-F1
#
_entry.id   AF-K0JSX9-F1
#
_cell.length_a   1.000
_cell.length_b   1.000
_cell.length_c   1.000
_cell.angle_alpha   90.00
_cell.angle_beta   90.00
_cell.angle_gamma   90.00
#
_symmetry.space_group_name_H-M   'P 1'
#
loop_
_entity.id
_entity.type
_entity.pdbx_description
1 polymer ?
#
loop_
_entity_poly.entity_id
_entity_poly.type
_entity_poly.pdbx_seq_one_letter_code
_entity_poly.pdbx_strand_id
1 'polypeptide(L)'
;MAAWASLVVSLLALTVSAVTLWRAQLTPFRLLVTADQVQLRIHQMESETGETWLLPHFALSVGFANSGTQVGRVLGVRLVLRYTSLPIPDAYEVFACHGEYDPVKYQAHGGKRFTMIDQAKLGDFHSFVVLPKATASKFYVFTVRWDKPVRQAELRLDLEVLHDRSTDWKTTHTWQLAMPGWAWNSVEQGSSFTFVAEGGAAKRSSRDVNPPDLHKYTLDEEMRAVTDDSVSVVREITPD
;
A
#
# COMPACT_ATOMS: atom_id res chain seq x y z
N MET A 1 -13.69 -62.72 -3.76
CA MET A 1 -14.00 -61.37 -4.28
C MET A 1 -14.32 -60.36 -3.18
N ALA A 2 -15.11 -60.70 -2.15
CA ALA A 2 -15.45 -59.76 -1.06
C ALA A 2 -14.25 -59.19 -0.27
N ALA A 3 -13.19 -59.98 -0.05
CA ALA A 3 -11.97 -59.53 0.64
C ALA A 3 -11.18 -58.45 -0.14
N TRP A 4 -11.15 -58.54 -1.48
CA TRP A 4 -10.50 -57.54 -2.32
C TRP A 4 -11.28 -56.24 -2.36
N ALA A 5 -12.61 -56.32 -2.43
CA ALA A 5 -13.47 -55.14 -2.41
C ALA A 5 -13.33 -54.34 -1.10
N SER A 6 -13.32 -55.03 0.05
CA SER A 6 -13.11 -54.39 1.35
C SER A 6 -11.72 -53.75 1.46
N LEU A 7 -10.66 -54.43 1.01
CA LEU A 7 -9.31 -53.87 1.00
C LEU A 7 -9.19 -52.60 0.16
N VAL A 8 -9.82 -52.57 -1.03
CA VAL A 8 -9.85 -51.37 -1.90
C VAL A 8 -10.59 -50.22 -1.23
N VAL A 9 -11.75 -50.49 -0.62
CA VAL A 9 -12.53 -49.46 0.09
C VAL A 9 -11.76 -48.90 1.29
N SER A 10 -11.10 -49.77 2.08
CA SER A 10 -10.27 -49.34 3.20
C SER A 10 -9.07 -48.49 2.76
N LEU A 11 -8.40 -48.84 1.67
CA LEU A 11 -7.28 -48.06 1.13
C LEU A 11 -7.73 -46.67 0.64
N LEU A 12 -8.89 -46.60 -0.03
CA LEU A 12 -9.48 -45.33 -0.45
C LEU A 12 -9.86 -44.48 0.77
N ALA A 13 -10.52 -45.05 1.77
CA ALA A 13 -10.88 -44.35 3.00
C ALA A 13 -9.64 -43.83 3.75
N LEU A 14 -8.57 -44.62 3.83
CA LEU A 14 -7.29 -44.21 4.41
C LEU A 14 -6.68 -43.03 3.63
N THR A 15 -6.70 -43.10 2.30
CA THR A 15 -6.16 -42.04 1.44
C THR A 15 -6.94 -40.73 1.63
N VAL A 16 -8.27 -40.79 1.62
CA VAL A 16 -9.13 -39.63 1.87
C VAL A 16 -8.87 -39.06 3.26
N SER A 17 -8.75 -39.91 4.28
CA SER A 17 -8.45 -39.49 5.66
C SER A 17 -7.08 -38.82 5.76
N ALA A 18 -6.06 -39.38 5.12
CA ALA A 18 -4.71 -38.83 5.11
C ALA A 18 -4.66 -37.47 4.39
N VAL A 19 -5.29 -37.34 3.22
CA VAL A 19 -5.40 -36.08 2.48
C VAL A 19 -6.18 -35.03 3.27
N THR A 20 -7.26 -35.44 3.94
CA THR A 20 -8.08 -34.54 4.76
C THR A 20 -7.31 -34.05 5.97
N LEU A 21 -6.62 -34.94 6.69
CA LEU A 21 -5.75 -34.60 7.82
C LEU A 21 -4.65 -33.64 7.38
N TRP A 22 -4.01 -33.92 6.24
CA TRP A 22 -2.96 -33.07 5.67
C TRP A 22 -3.49 -31.66 5.40
N ARG A 23 -4.60 -31.54 4.66
CA ARG A 23 -5.19 -30.23 4.33
C ARG A 23 -5.70 -29.49 5.56
N ALA A 24 -6.28 -30.19 6.53
CA ALA A 24 -6.92 -29.59 7.70
C ALA A 24 -5.95 -29.18 8.80
N GLN A 25 -4.82 -29.88 8.95
CA GLN A 25 -3.93 -29.70 10.10
C GLN A 25 -2.46 -29.42 9.72
N LEU A 26 -1.99 -29.91 8.57
CA LEU A 26 -0.56 -29.89 8.22
C LEU A 26 -0.21 -28.92 7.09
N THR A 27 -1.17 -28.17 6.55
CA THR A 27 -0.89 -27.17 5.53
C THR A 27 0.05 -26.09 6.11
N PRO A 28 1.24 -25.88 5.50
CA PRO A 28 2.23 -24.94 6.02
C PRO A 28 1.69 -23.51 5.99
N PHE A 29 2.32 -22.65 6.79
CA PHE A 29 2.03 -21.21 6.80
C PHE A 29 2.15 -20.65 5.38
N ARG A 30 1.07 -20.01 4.92
CA ARG A 30 1.02 -19.34 3.61
C ARG A 30 0.41 -17.97 3.79
N LEU A 31 1.30 -16.97 3.82
CA LEU A 31 0.92 -15.58 3.93
C LEU A 31 0.34 -15.08 2.61
N LEU A 32 -0.88 -14.58 2.69
CA LEU A 32 -1.50 -13.75 1.67
C LEU A 32 -1.45 -12.31 2.20
N VAL A 33 -1.02 -11.41 1.35
CA VAL A 33 -0.97 -9.97 1.66
C VAL A 33 -1.95 -9.28 0.73
N THR A 34 -2.67 -8.30 1.26
CA THR A 34 -3.50 -7.37 0.49
C THR A 34 -3.09 -5.96 0.87
N ALA A 35 -3.01 -5.05 -0.09
CA ALA A 35 -2.71 -3.65 0.17
C ALA A 35 -3.71 -2.75 -0.56
N ASP A 36 -4.15 -1.69 0.12
CA ASP A 36 -5.03 -0.69 -0.46
C ASP A 36 -4.24 0.33 -1.29
N GLN A 37 -4.88 1.45 -1.61
CA GLN A 37 -4.23 2.60 -2.22
C GLN A 37 -3.11 3.13 -1.30
N VAL A 38 -2.02 3.60 -1.90
CA VAL A 38 -0.92 4.23 -1.17
C VAL A 38 -1.03 5.74 -1.27
N GLN A 39 -0.96 6.43 -0.13
CA GLN A 39 -0.94 7.88 -0.06
C GLN A 39 0.49 8.35 0.14
N LEU A 40 0.97 9.28 -0.70
CA LEU A 40 2.22 10.01 -0.56
C LEU A 40 1.93 11.41 -0.01
N ARG A 41 2.68 11.82 1.01
CA ARG A 41 2.82 13.21 1.46
C ARG A 41 4.31 13.50 1.69
N ILE A 42 4.75 14.72 1.47
CA ILE A 42 6.11 15.14 1.81
C ILE A 42 6.04 16.25 2.86
N HIS A 43 6.84 16.13 3.91
CA HIS A 43 7.03 17.19 4.89
C HIS A 43 8.40 17.82 4.72
N GLN A 44 8.44 19.15 4.64
CA GLN A 44 9.68 19.89 4.69
C GLN A 44 10.08 20.13 6.15
N MET A 45 11.36 19.91 6.42
CA MET A 45 11.98 20.17 7.71
C MET A 45 13.08 21.21 7.53
N GLU A 46 13.29 22.03 8.55
CA GLU A 46 14.32 23.04 8.59
C GLU A 46 15.05 22.93 9.93
N SER A 47 16.38 22.94 9.92
CA SER A 47 17.19 23.06 11.13
C SER A 47 17.26 24.51 11.61
N GLU A 48 17.67 24.71 12.85
CA GLU A 48 18.01 26.05 13.37
C GLU A 48 19.13 26.74 12.56
N THR A 49 19.94 25.97 11.84
CA THR A 49 21.02 26.47 10.97
C THR A 49 20.56 26.81 9.54
N GLY A 50 19.26 26.63 9.22
CA GLY A 50 18.69 26.89 7.91
C GLY A 50 18.87 25.77 6.88
N GLU A 51 19.37 24.60 7.29
CA GLU A 51 19.42 23.43 6.42
C GLU A 51 18.03 22.83 6.27
N THR A 52 17.63 22.55 5.03
CA THR A 52 16.32 21.97 4.74
C THR A 52 16.46 20.55 4.21
N TRP A 53 15.57 19.67 4.67
CA TRP A 53 15.44 18.32 4.13
C TRP A 53 13.97 17.94 4.03
N LEU A 54 13.69 16.93 3.21
CA LEU A 54 12.36 16.41 2.99
C LEU A 54 12.18 15.08 3.70
N LEU A 55 10.95 14.85 4.18
CA LEU A 55 10.51 13.60 4.79
C LEU A 55 9.28 13.10 4.04
N PRO A 56 9.47 12.33 2.95
CA PRO A 56 8.38 11.62 2.31
C PRO A 56 7.76 10.58 3.25
N HIS A 57 6.44 10.54 3.24
CA HIS A 57 5.60 9.60 3.95
C HIS A 57 4.75 8.86 2.94
N PHE A 58 4.89 7.54 2.91
CA PHE A 58 3.91 6.67 2.27
C PHE A 58 3.03 6.05 3.35
N ALA A 59 1.72 6.14 3.20
CA ALA A 59 0.76 5.57 4.13
C ALA A 59 -0.22 4.64 3.39
N LEU A 60 -0.46 3.46 3.96
CA LEU A 60 -1.38 2.48 3.39
C LEU A 60 -1.89 1.47 4.44
N SER A 61 -3.07 0.93 4.17
CA SER A 61 -3.60 -0.25 4.87
C SER A 61 -3.03 -1.52 4.26
N VAL A 62 -2.56 -2.44 5.10
CA VAL A 62 -2.05 -3.75 4.70
C VAL A 62 -2.76 -4.84 5.49
N GLY A 63 -3.39 -5.77 4.77
CA GLY A 63 -3.98 -6.98 5.30
C GLY A 63 -3.02 -8.16 5.19
N PHE A 64 -2.92 -8.95 6.26
CA PHE A 64 -2.11 -10.15 6.36
C PHE A 64 -3.01 -11.33 6.72
N ALA A 65 -3.25 -12.22 5.77
CA ALA A 65 -4.08 -13.40 5.97
C ALA A 65 -3.23 -14.67 5.90
N ASN A 66 -3.42 -15.57 6.86
CA ASN A 66 -2.79 -16.89 6.82
C ASN A 66 -3.75 -17.91 6.21
N SER A 67 -3.49 -18.31 4.97
CA SER A 67 -4.28 -19.34 4.28
C SER A 67 -3.90 -20.78 4.66
N GLY A 68 -2.81 -20.95 5.43
CA GLY A 68 -2.37 -22.23 5.97
C GLY A 68 -3.05 -22.60 7.29
N THR A 69 -2.67 -23.76 7.83
CA THR A 69 -3.17 -24.28 9.12
C THR A 69 -2.14 -24.16 10.24
N GLN A 70 -0.88 -23.90 9.88
CA GLN A 70 0.19 -23.59 10.83
C GLN A 70 0.29 -22.08 11.08
N VAL A 71 0.60 -21.71 12.32
CA VAL A 71 0.96 -20.34 12.70
C VAL A 71 2.22 -19.90 11.96
N GLY A 72 2.28 -18.62 11.59
CA GLY A 72 3.52 -17.99 11.11
C GLY A 72 3.65 -16.56 11.58
N ARG A 73 4.79 -15.95 11.28
CA ARG A 73 5.14 -14.61 11.74
C ARG A 73 5.50 -13.69 10.59
N VAL A 74 4.98 -12.47 10.62
CA VAL A 74 5.46 -11.36 9.79
C VAL A 74 6.62 -10.72 10.55
N LEU A 75 7.80 -10.75 9.94
CA LEU A 75 9.04 -10.26 10.55
C LEU A 75 9.31 -8.81 10.19
N GLY A 76 8.96 -8.41 8.97
CA GLY A 76 9.24 -7.08 8.46
C GLY A 76 8.30 -6.69 7.31
N VAL A 77 8.07 -5.38 7.20
CA VAL A 77 7.35 -4.76 6.09
C VAL A 77 8.13 -3.52 5.67
N ARG A 78 8.35 -3.33 4.38
CA ARG A 78 9.02 -2.14 3.83
C ARG A 78 8.44 -1.77 2.48
N LEU A 79 8.64 -0.53 2.08
CA LEU A 79 8.42 -0.11 0.70
C LEU A 79 9.77 0.06 0.00
N VAL A 80 9.82 -0.26 -1.28
CA VAL A 80 10.98 -0.05 -2.14
C VAL A 80 10.56 0.86 -3.29
N LEU A 81 11.10 2.08 -3.31
CA LEU A 81 10.88 3.04 -4.38
C LEU A 81 11.98 2.86 -5.43
N ARG A 82 11.61 2.51 -6.66
CA ARG A 82 12.51 2.23 -7.78
C ARG A 82 12.45 3.35 -8.80
N TYR A 83 13.63 3.80 -9.22
CA TYR A 83 13.81 4.87 -10.20
C TYR A 83 13.91 4.28 -11.60
N THR A 84 12.78 4.20 -12.30
CA THR A 84 12.66 3.48 -13.57
C THR A 84 13.34 4.19 -14.74
N SER A 85 13.54 5.51 -14.64
CA SER A 85 14.14 6.30 -15.72
C SER A 85 15.65 6.55 -15.56
N LEU A 86 16.30 6.05 -14.50
CA LEU A 86 17.75 6.20 -14.34
C LEU A 86 18.50 5.19 -15.23
N PRO A 87 19.64 5.57 -15.81
CA PRO A 87 20.50 4.64 -16.57
C PRO A 87 21.25 3.65 -15.65
N ILE A 88 21.03 3.71 -14.34
CA ILE A 88 21.65 2.85 -13.34
C ILE A 88 20.70 1.67 -13.08
N PRO A 89 21.10 0.43 -13.38
CA PRO A 89 20.28 -0.74 -13.08
C PRO A 89 19.98 -0.85 -11.60
N ASP A 90 18.74 -1.23 -11.27
CA ASP A 90 18.30 -1.47 -9.89
C ASP A 90 18.53 -0.28 -8.94
N ALA A 91 18.37 0.95 -9.44
CA ALA A 91 18.39 2.14 -8.60
C ALA A 91 17.11 2.20 -7.76
N TYR A 92 17.24 2.06 -6.44
CA TYR A 92 16.11 2.11 -5.51
C TYR A 92 16.47 2.75 -4.18
N GLU A 93 15.44 3.13 -3.45
CA GLU A 93 15.50 3.52 -2.04
C GLU A 93 14.52 2.68 -1.21
N VAL A 94 14.93 2.37 0.02
CA VAL A 94 14.12 1.60 0.96
C VAL A 94 13.49 2.52 1.98
N PHE A 95 12.17 2.43 2.07
CA PHE A 95 11.35 3.12 3.04
C PHE A 95 11.00 2.14 4.15
N ALA A 96 11.63 2.34 5.31
CA ALA A 96 11.35 1.52 6.49
C ALA A 96 9.96 1.85 7.05
N CYS A 97 9.28 0.84 7.62
CA CYS A 97 8.04 1.05 8.34
C CYS A 97 8.33 1.84 9.62
N HIS A 98 7.82 3.07 9.69
CA HIS A 98 7.98 3.94 10.84
C HIS A 98 7.10 3.51 12.02
N GLY A 99 5.96 2.89 11.74
CA GLY A 99 5.07 2.40 12.77
C GLY A 99 3.66 2.12 12.28
N GLU A 100 2.84 1.66 13.21
CA GLU A 100 1.41 1.46 13.04
C GLU A 100 0.65 2.70 13.51
N TYR A 101 -0.38 3.08 12.77
CA TYR A 101 -1.12 4.31 12.98
C TYR A 101 -2.63 4.03 12.99
N ASP A 102 -3.37 4.86 13.73
CA ASP A 102 -4.82 4.91 13.62
C ASP A 102 -5.19 5.62 12.30
N PRO A 103 -5.93 4.97 11.38
CA PRO A 103 -6.21 5.54 10.07
C PRO A 103 -7.10 6.79 10.17
N VAL A 104 -8.03 6.85 11.11
CA VAL A 104 -8.96 7.99 11.26
C VAL A 104 -8.19 9.22 11.76
N LYS A 105 -7.38 9.04 12.80
CA LYS A 105 -6.54 10.13 13.32
C LYS A 105 -5.45 10.55 12.33
N TYR A 106 -4.91 9.60 11.58
CA TYR A 106 -3.95 9.92 10.52
C TYR A 106 -4.56 10.81 9.45
N GLN A 107 -5.80 10.55 9.01
CA GLN A 107 -6.46 11.41 8.03
C GLN A 107 -6.70 12.83 8.58
N ALA A 108 -7.05 12.96 9.86
CA ALA A 108 -7.27 14.25 10.51
C ALA A 108 -5.98 15.06 10.72
N HIS A 109 -4.86 14.40 11.04
CA HIS A 109 -3.63 15.09 11.49
C HIS A 109 -2.44 14.92 10.55
N GLY A 110 -2.57 14.14 9.49
CA GLY A 110 -1.43 13.74 8.67
C GLY A 110 -0.72 14.89 7.97
N GLY A 111 -1.36 16.06 7.81
CA GLY A 111 -0.72 17.25 7.25
C GLY A 111 0.37 17.84 8.17
N LYS A 112 0.26 17.61 9.48
CA LYS A 112 1.15 18.16 10.51
C LYS A 112 1.94 17.01 11.14
N ARG A 113 3.18 16.79 10.70
CA ARG A 113 3.99 15.58 11.04
C ARG A 113 4.07 15.29 12.53
N PHE A 114 4.41 16.27 13.37
CA PHE A 114 4.58 16.03 14.80
C PHE A 114 3.25 15.70 15.48
N THR A 115 2.19 16.45 15.16
CA THR A 115 0.83 16.16 15.62
C THR A 115 0.37 14.77 15.19
N MET A 116 0.65 14.37 13.95
CA MET A 116 0.37 13.03 13.45
C MET A 116 1.09 11.94 14.25
N ILE A 117 2.37 12.14 14.56
CA ILE A 117 3.13 11.19 15.38
C ILE A 117 2.54 11.11 16.79
N ASP A 118 2.27 12.24 17.42
CA ASP A 118 1.80 12.29 18.81
C ASP A 118 0.38 11.73 18.97
N GLN A 119 -0.49 11.96 17.99
CA GLN A 119 -1.92 11.66 18.13
C GLN A 119 -2.37 10.40 17.41
N ALA A 120 -1.74 10.07 16.27
CA ALA A 120 -2.16 8.95 15.42
C ALA A 120 -1.26 7.72 15.53
N LYS A 121 0.00 7.82 15.98
CA LYS A 121 0.88 6.65 16.10
C LYS A 121 0.40 5.74 17.24
N LEU A 122 0.13 4.49 16.91
CA LEU A 122 -0.25 3.45 17.88
C LEU A 122 0.99 2.77 18.49
N GLY A 123 2.07 2.67 17.72
CA GLY A 123 3.33 2.12 18.18
C GLY A 123 4.34 1.94 17.04
N ASP A 124 5.57 1.58 17.40
CA ASP A 124 6.57 1.16 16.44
C ASP A 124 6.20 -0.18 15.80
N PHE A 125 6.70 -0.39 14.58
CA PHE A 125 6.56 -1.69 13.94
C PHE A 125 7.29 -2.76 14.75
N HIS A 126 6.60 -3.86 15.02
CA HIS A 126 7.16 -5.04 15.65
C HIS A 126 6.69 -6.28 14.90
N SER A 127 7.52 -7.33 14.91
CA SER A 127 7.12 -8.60 14.33
C SER A 127 5.91 -9.17 15.07
N PHE A 128 4.93 -9.69 14.33
CA PHE A 128 3.68 -10.20 14.90
C PHE A 128 3.29 -11.55 14.31
N VAL A 129 2.44 -12.26 15.04
CA VAL A 129 1.95 -13.59 14.70
C VAL A 129 0.67 -13.49 13.88
N VAL A 130 0.56 -14.29 12.82
CA VAL A 130 -0.68 -14.45 12.04
C VAL A 130 -1.22 -15.87 12.25
N LEU A 131 -2.32 -15.95 13.00
CA LEU A 131 -2.97 -17.22 13.29
C LEU A 131 -3.61 -17.83 12.04
N PRO A 132 -3.75 -19.16 11.97
CA PRO A 132 -4.42 -19.84 10.87
C PRO A 132 -5.81 -19.28 10.58
N LYS A 133 -6.12 -19.03 9.30
CA LYS A 133 -7.40 -18.48 8.83
C LYS A 133 -7.79 -17.14 9.45
N ALA A 134 -6.86 -16.47 10.12
CA ALA A 134 -7.06 -15.12 10.63
C ALA A 134 -6.49 -14.10 9.64
N THR A 135 -7.08 -12.91 9.67
CA THR A 135 -6.61 -11.73 8.95
C THR A 135 -6.27 -10.66 9.96
N ALA A 136 -5.04 -10.17 9.94
CA ALA A 136 -4.63 -8.97 10.64
C ALA A 136 -4.59 -7.81 9.65
N SER A 137 -5.29 -6.72 9.94
CA SER A 137 -5.23 -5.49 9.13
C SER A 137 -4.56 -4.40 9.93
N LYS A 138 -3.58 -3.72 9.34
CA LYS A 138 -2.79 -2.68 9.98
C LYS A 138 -2.60 -1.51 9.02
N PHE A 139 -2.65 -0.29 9.54
CA PHE A 139 -2.36 0.92 8.78
C PHE A 139 -0.95 1.39 9.12
N TYR A 140 -0.09 1.44 8.11
CA TYR A 140 1.33 1.70 8.28
C TYR A 140 1.74 2.99 7.60
N VAL A 141 2.72 3.66 8.19
CA VAL A 141 3.43 4.78 7.59
C VAL A 141 4.88 4.40 7.39
N PHE A 142 5.41 4.68 6.22
CA PHE A 142 6.78 4.42 5.81
C PHE A 142 7.48 5.74 5.48
N THR A 143 8.73 5.90 5.90
CA THR A 143 9.45 7.16 5.73
C THR A 143 10.96 6.95 5.59
N VAL A 144 11.61 7.91 4.95
CA VAL A 144 13.07 8.05 4.85
C VAL A 144 13.40 9.55 4.78
N ARG A 145 14.64 9.92 5.11
CA ARG A 145 15.14 11.30 4.97
C ARG A 145 15.68 11.53 3.56
N TRP A 146 15.24 12.61 2.94
CA TRP A 146 15.73 13.10 1.66
C TRP A 146 16.43 14.45 1.81
N ASP A 147 17.76 14.44 1.75
CA ASP A 147 18.53 15.67 1.63
C ASP A 147 18.52 16.18 0.17
N LYS A 148 18.50 15.26 -0.81
CA LYS A 148 18.47 15.56 -2.24
C LYS A 148 17.56 14.55 -2.97
N PRO A 149 16.25 14.82 -3.09
CA PRO A 149 15.31 13.87 -3.69
C PRO A 149 15.61 13.67 -5.18
N VAL A 150 15.56 12.41 -5.64
CA VAL A 150 15.59 12.08 -7.06
C VAL A 150 14.18 12.25 -7.64
N ARG A 151 13.98 13.31 -8.42
CA ARG A 151 12.68 13.62 -9.05
C ARG A 151 12.58 13.00 -10.42
N GLN A 152 11.53 12.22 -10.66
CA GLN A 152 11.21 11.62 -11.95
C GLN A 152 9.71 11.67 -12.21
N ALA A 153 9.34 11.69 -13.50
CA ALA A 153 7.93 11.66 -13.92
C ALA A 153 7.25 10.32 -13.62
N GLU A 154 8.01 9.24 -13.61
CA GLU A 154 7.52 7.89 -13.36
C GLU A 154 8.42 7.22 -12.32
N LEU A 155 7.80 6.62 -11.31
CA LEU A 155 8.47 5.81 -10.30
C LEU A 155 7.68 4.52 -10.11
N ARG A 156 8.35 3.48 -9.65
CA ARG A 156 7.70 2.24 -9.24
C ARG A 156 7.85 2.08 -7.73
N LEU A 157 6.77 1.77 -7.04
CA LEU A 157 6.80 1.47 -5.61
C LEU A 157 6.41 0.01 -5.40
N ASP A 158 7.20 -0.72 -4.62
CA ASP A 158 6.94 -2.12 -4.29
C ASP A 158 6.73 -2.28 -2.78
N LEU A 159 5.68 -3.00 -2.37
CA LEU A 159 5.50 -3.44 -0.99
C LEU A 159 6.15 -4.80 -0.80
N GLU A 160 7.16 -4.83 0.06
CA GLU A 160 7.88 -6.04 0.39
C GLU A 160 7.61 -6.50 1.81
N VAL A 161 7.42 -7.82 1.96
CA VAL A 161 7.14 -8.44 3.25
C VAL A 161 8.13 -9.58 3.49
N LEU A 162 8.67 -9.62 4.70
CA LEU A 162 9.49 -10.71 5.20
C LEU A 162 8.69 -11.51 6.24
N HIS A 163 8.68 -12.83 6.09
CA HIS A 163 8.00 -13.74 7.02
C HIS A 163 8.91 -14.89 7.41
N ASP A 164 8.64 -15.54 8.54
CA ASP A 164 9.51 -16.57 9.15
C ASP A 164 9.82 -17.81 8.28
N ARG A 165 8.92 -18.16 7.35
CA ARG A 165 9.15 -19.20 6.34
C ARG A 165 9.85 -18.73 5.05
N SER A 166 10.29 -17.47 4.97
CA SER A 166 11.02 -16.90 3.82
C SER A 166 12.42 -16.48 4.23
N THR A 167 13.40 -16.76 3.39
CA THR A 167 14.77 -16.24 3.54
C THR A 167 14.91 -14.81 3.05
N ASP A 168 14.08 -14.43 2.06
CA ASP A 168 14.18 -13.17 1.35
C ASP A 168 12.91 -12.34 1.46
N TRP A 169 13.05 -11.03 1.26
CA TRP A 169 11.94 -10.11 1.08
C TRP A 169 11.17 -10.47 -0.18
N LYS A 170 9.84 -10.56 -0.07
CA LYS A 170 8.96 -10.85 -1.20
C LYS A 170 8.13 -9.64 -1.55
N THR A 171 8.20 -9.21 -2.82
CA THR A 171 7.28 -8.21 -3.37
C THR A 171 5.87 -8.80 -3.41
N THR A 172 4.92 -8.08 -2.81
CA THR A 172 3.52 -8.49 -2.71
C THR A 172 2.60 -7.63 -3.56
N HIS A 173 2.92 -6.33 -3.66
CA HIS A 173 2.16 -5.35 -4.45
C HIS A 173 3.12 -4.36 -5.10
N THR A 174 2.69 -3.80 -6.22
CA THR A 174 3.41 -2.80 -7.00
C THR A 174 2.46 -1.67 -7.37
N TRP A 175 2.95 -0.43 -7.30
CA TRP A 175 2.26 0.77 -7.77
C TRP A 175 3.15 1.48 -8.79
N GLN A 176 2.53 2.06 -9.82
CA GLN A 176 3.17 3.02 -10.72
C GLN A 176 2.76 4.42 -10.30
N LEU A 177 3.76 5.26 -10.01
CA LEU A 177 3.57 6.61 -9.51
C LEU A 177 3.88 7.56 -10.66
N ALA A 178 2.85 8.16 -11.22
CA ALA A 178 2.99 9.27 -12.16
C ALA A 178 3.18 10.56 -11.36
N MET A 179 4.41 11.06 -11.31
CA MET A 179 4.85 12.25 -10.56
C MET A 179 5.44 13.30 -11.52
N PRO A 180 4.65 13.91 -12.42
CA PRO A 180 5.13 15.02 -13.23
C PRO A 180 5.59 16.20 -12.36
N GLY A 181 6.35 17.14 -12.92
CA GLY A 181 6.96 18.24 -12.15
C GLY A 181 5.98 19.04 -11.27
N TRP A 182 4.75 19.25 -11.74
CA TRP A 182 3.71 19.93 -10.95
C TRP A 182 3.25 19.10 -9.73
N ALA A 183 3.22 17.78 -9.85
CA ALA A 183 2.83 16.89 -8.75
C ALA A 183 3.91 16.89 -7.67
N TRP A 184 5.19 16.88 -8.07
CA TRP A 184 6.33 17.07 -7.16
C TRP A 184 6.22 18.38 -6.38
N ASN A 185 6.02 19.50 -7.08
CA ASN A 185 5.89 20.80 -6.43
C ASN A 185 4.72 20.81 -5.42
N SER A 186 3.59 20.21 -5.80
CA SER A 186 2.40 20.13 -4.94
C SER A 186 2.64 19.29 -3.67
N VAL A 187 3.26 18.10 -3.78
CA VAL A 187 3.57 17.30 -2.57
C VAL A 187 4.61 17.95 -1.68
N GLU A 188 5.60 18.64 -2.24
CA GLU A 188 6.61 19.36 -1.48
C GLU A 188 6.02 20.55 -0.71
N GLN A 189 4.92 21.13 -1.22
CA GLN A 189 4.13 22.16 -0.56
C GLN A 189 3.13 21.62 0.47
N GLY A 190 3.14 20.31 0.73
CA GLY A 190 2.30 19.66 1.77
C GLY A 190 1.02 19.01 1.28
N SER A 191 0.75 19.03 -0.03
CA SER A 191 -0.35 18.25 -0.61
C SER A 191 -0.10 16.74 -0.49
N SER A 192 -1.14 15.94 -0.70
CA SER A 192 -1.02 14.48 -0.74
C SER A 192 -1.61 13.89 -2.01
N PHE A 193 -0.98 12.85 -2.53
CA PHE A 193 -1.45 12.10 -3.70
C PHE A 193 -1.71 10.65 -3.32
N THR A 194 -2.72 10.06 -3.93
CA THR A 194 -3.10 8.66 -3.69
C THR A 194 -2.95 7.86 -4.98
N PHE A 195 -2.29 6.71 -4.90
CA PHE A 195 -1.99 5.83 -6.02
C PHE A 195 -2.66 4.47 -5.81
N VAL A 196 -3.15 3.88 -6.89
CA VAL A 196 -3.78 2.55 -6.88
C VAL A 196 -2.79 1.51 -7.38
N ALA A 197 -2.79 0.33 -6.76
CA ALA A 197 -1.90 -0.77 -7.13
C ALA A 197 -2.15 -1.24 -8.56
N GLU A 198 -1.11 -1.72 -9.24
CA GLU A 198 -1.23 -2.37 -10.55
C GLU A 198 -2.20 -3.55 -10.47
N GLY A 199 -3.15 -3.63 -11.41
CA GLY A 199 -4.17 -4.67 -11.43
C GLY A 199 -5.32 -4.48 -10.43
N GLY A 200 -5.27 -3.45 -9.57
CA GLY A 200 -6.43 -3.02 -8.79
C GLY A 200 -7.55 -2.52 -9.71
N ALA A 201 -8.80 -2.81 -9.35
CA ALA A 201 -9.99 -2.53 -10.17
C ALA A 201 -10.27 -1.04 -10.46
N ALA A 202 -9.35 -0.13 -10.15
CA ALA A 202 -9.39 1.26 -10.61
C ALA A 202 -8.66 1.41 -11.95
N LYS A 203 -9.05 0.64 -12.97
CA LYS A 203 -9.08 1.28 -14.29
C LYS A 203 -10.15 2.35 -14.12
N ARG A 204 -9.75 3.63 -13.97
CA ARG A 204 -10.60 4.80 -14.22
C ARG A 204 -11.12 4.65 -15.65
N SER A 205 -12.11 3.78 -15.82
CA SER A 205 -12.84 3.71 -17.06
C SER A 205 -13.66 4.98 -17.06
N SER A 206 -13.73 5.63 -18.20
CA SER A 206 -14.70 6.68 -18.50
C SER A 206 -16.18 6.25 -18.30
N ARG A 207 -16.44 5.13 -17.63
CA ARG A 207 -17.75 4.62 -17.20
C ARG A 207 -18.15 5.07 -15.79
N ASP A 208 -17.28 5.74 -15.04
CA ASP A 208 -17.63 6.25 -13.69
C ASP A 208 -18.60 7.45 -13.76
N VAL A 209 -18.84 7.99 -14.96
CA VAL A 209 -19.83 9.02 -15.24
C VAL A 209 -20.87 8.40 -16.18
N ASN A 210 -22.09 8.18 -15.68
CA ASN A 210 -23.22 7.66 -16.45
C ASN A 210 -24.44 8.60 -16.31
N PRO A 211 -24.95 9.17 -17.41
CA PRO A 211 -24.47 9.00 -18.78
C PRO A 211 -23.08 9.62 -18.98
N PRO A 212 -22.29 9.17 -19.98
CA PRO A 212 -20.94 9.70 -20.24
C PRO A 212 -20.86 11.22 -20.41
N ASP A 213 -22.00 11.86 -20.66
CA ASP A 213 -22.16 13.29 -20.81
C ASP A 213 -22.94 13.95 -19.67
N LEU A 214 -23.01 13.33 -18.49
CA LEU A 214 -23.65 13.89 -17.28
C LEU A 214 -23.27 15.35 -17.04
N HIS A 215 -21.99 15.69 -17.22
CA HIS A 215 -21.48 17.05 -17.04
C HIS A 215 -22.03 18.08 -18.03
N LYS A 216 -22.59 17.68 -19.17
CA LYS A 216 -23.30 18.59 -20.08
C LYS A 216 -24.61 19.10 -19.48
N TYR A 217 -25.22 18.30 -18.60
CA TYR A 217 -26.54 18.56 -18.01
C TYR A 217 -26.47 19.23 -16.64
N THR A 218 -25.30 19.25 -15.99
CA THR A 218 -25.13 19.77 -14.62
C THR A 218 -24.36 21.10 -14.55
N LEU A 219 -23.93 21.65 -15.68
CA LEU A 219 -23.33 22.99 -15.71
C LEU A 219 -24.46 24.03 -15.74
N ASP A 220 -24.62 24.77 -14.64
CA ASP A 220 -25.39 26.02 -14.62
C ASP A 220 -24.82 26.98 -15.69
N GLU A 221 -25.69 27.72 -16.38
CA GLU A 221 -25.29 28.66 -17.44
C GLU A 221 -24.26 29.69 -16.94
N GLU A 222 -24.31 30.06 -15.65
CA GLU A 222 -23.31 30.94 -15.02
C GLU A 222 -21.92 30.31 -14.95
N MET A 223 -21.80 29.00 -14.73
CA MET A 223 -20.50 28.32 -14.68
C MET A 223 -19.91 28.04 -16.06
N ARG A 224 -20.73 28.01 -17.12
CA ARG A 224 -20.24 27.86 -18.51
C ARG A 224 -19.38 29.04 -18.94
N ALA A 225 -19.69 30.26 -18.49
CA ALA A 225 -18.95 31.47 -18.83
C ALA A 225 -17.55 31.54 -18.19
N VAL A 226 -17.31 30.81 -17.09
CA VAL A 226 -16.02 30.81 -16.38
C VAL A 226 -15.05 29.77 -16.97
N THR A 227 -15.56 28.64 -17.46
CA THR A 227 -14.74 27.53 -18.00
C THR A 227 -14.04 27.81 -19.33
N ASP A 228 -14.52 28.77 -20.14
CA ASP A 228 -13.88 29.08 -21.44
C ASP A 228 -12.60 29.93 -21.28
N ASP A 229 -12.41 30.57 -20.12
CA ASP A 229 -11.24 31.41 -19.81
C ASP A 229 -10.35 30.86 -18.68
N SER A 230 -10.68 29.70 -18.09
CA SER A 230 -9.90 29.16 -16.95
C SER A 230 -9.92 27.63 -16.83
N VAL A 231 -9.26 26.93 -17.76
CA VAL A 231 -8.96 25.51 -17.57
C VAL A 231 -7.71 25.34 -16.72
N SER A 232 -7.89 25.32 -15.39
CA SER A 232 -7.05 24.52 -14.47
C SER A 232 -7.74 24.37 -13.11
N VAL A 233 -8.59 23.33 -12.97
CA VAL A 233 -9.08 22.91 -11.66
C VAL A 233 -8.63 21.47 -11.40
N VAL A 234 -7.43 21.35 -10.83
CA VAL A 234 -7.03 20.20 -10.02
C VAL A 234 -7.55 20.49 -8.62
N ARG A 235 -8.33 19.57 -8.03
CA ARG A 235 -8.73 19.69 -6.63
C ARG A 235 -7.52 19.48 -5.73
N GLU A 236 -6.93 20.58 -5.31
CA GLU A 236 -6.06 20.66 -4.14
C GLU A 236 -6.92 20.44 -2.88
N ILE A 237 -6.57 19.47 -2.05
CA ILE A 237 -7.10 19.37 -0.69
C ILE A 237 -6.02 19.96 0.20
N THR A 238 -6.07 21.27 0.40
CA THR A 238 -5.26 22.00 1.37
C THR A 238 -5.88 21.80 2.75
N PRO A 239 -5.18 21.24 3.74
CA PRO A 239 -5.68 21.18 5.10
C PRO A 239 -5.42 22.52 5.83
N ASP A 240 -6.41 22.98 6.62
CA ASP A 240 -6.28 24.06 7.61
C ASP A 240 -5.28 23.71 8.75
#